data_AF-A0AA96FYP0-F1
#
_entry.id   AF-A0AA96FYP0-F1
#
_cell.length_a   1.000
_cell.length_b   1.000
_cell.length_c   1.000
_cell.angle_alpha   90.00
_cell.angle_beta   90.00
_cell.angle_gamma   90.00
#
_symmetry.space_group_name_H-M   'P 1'
#
loop_
_entity.id
_entity.type
_entity.pdbx_description
1 polymer ?
#
loop_
_entity_poly.entity_id
_entity_poly.type
_entity_poly.pdbx_seq_one_letter_code
_entity_poly.pdbx_strand_id
1 'polypeptide(L)'
;MTTRRTAHVALRPGRGTITVDGTELRGVVACEIRGHVQEVPTMVVALALHEIEVDGQMSISVPPNTAASLVALGWTPPPGQEVPNAVAHR
;
A
#
# COMPACT_ATOMS: atom_id res chain seq x y z
N MET A 1 -9.99 18.34 -11.46
CA MET A 1 -10.86 17.70 -12.46
C MET A 1 -11.09 16.25 -12.06
N THR A 2 -12.32 15.86 -11.73
CA THR A 2 -12.66 14.46 -11.43
C THR A 2 -12.90 13.72 -12.74
N THR A 3 -12.04 12.76 -13.06
CA THR A 3 -12.19 11.90 -14.25
C THR A 3 -13.48 11.10 -14.13
N ARG A 4 -14.34 11.15 -15.17
CA ARG A 4 -15.57 10.35 -15.23
C ARG A 4 -15.20 8.87 -15.27
N ARG A 5 -15.61 8.11 -14.26
CA ARG A 5 -15.49 6.65 -14.22
C ARG A 5 -16.83 6.01 -14.54
N THR A 6 -16.82 4.86 -15.20
CA THR A 6 -18.02 4.10 -15.51
C THR A 6 -18.04 2.85 -14.66
N ALA A 7 -19.14 2.62 -13.93
CA ALA A 7 -19.32 1.42 -13.14
C ALA A 7 -20.47 0.58 -13.68
N HIS A 8 -20.28 -0.74 -13.74
CA HIS A 8 -21.33 -1.70 -14.02
C HIS A 8 -21.57 -2.58 -12.80
N VAL A 9 -22.82 -2.65 -12.37
CA VAL A 9 -23.27 -3.49 -11.26
C VAL A 9 -24.16 -4.58 -11.82
N ALA A 10 -23.78 -5.83 -11.65
CA ALA A 10 -24.62 -6.98 -11.97
C ALA A 10 -24.94 -7.76 -10.70
N LEU A 11 -26.24 -7.83 -10.36
CA LEU A 11 -26.75 -8.52 -9.18
C LEU A 11 -27.39 -9.83 -9.60
N ARG A 12 -27.03 -10.91 -8.91
CA ARG A 12 -27.62 -12.24 -9.02
C ARG A 12 -28.02 -12.71 -7.61
N PRO A 13 -29.00 -13.62 -7.47
CA PRO A 13 -29.31 -14.19 -6.17
C PRO A 13 -28.06 -14.77 -5.50
N GLY A 14 -27.69 -14.25 -4.33
CA GLY A 14 -26.50 -14.67 -3.58
C GLY A 14 -25.15 -14.27 -4.17
N ARG A 15 -25.08 -13.51 -5.28
CA ARG A 15 -23.80 -13.08 -5.88
C ARG A 15 -23.94 -11.74 -6.59
N GLY A 16 -23.06 -10.79 -6.29
CA GLY A 16 -22.94 -9.54 -7.04
C GLY A 16 -21.56 -9.42 -7.69
N THR A 17 -21.48 -8.76 -8.83
CA THR A 17 -20.21 -8.34 -9.45
C THR A 17 -20.28 -6.85 -9.73
N ILE A 18 -19.23 -6.12 -9.36
CA ILE A 18 -19.08 -4.70 -9.68
C ILE A 18 -17.81 -4.55 -10.52
N THR A 19 -17.92 -3.92 -11.68
CA THR A 19 -16.77 -3.52 -12.49
C THR A 19 -16.68 -2.01 -12.57
N VAL A 20 -15.48 -1.44 -12.47
CA VAL A 20 -15.22 -0.01 -12.65
C VAL A 20 -14.16 0.13 -13.74
N ASP A 21 -14.49 0.89 -14.79
CA ASP A 21 -13.63 1.10 -15.96
C ASP A 21 -13.11 -0.23 -16.55
N GLY A 22 -13.98 -1.26 -16.56
CA GLY A 22 -13.67 -2.61 -17.05
C GLY A 22 -12.96 -3.53 -16.04
N THR A 23 -12.58 -3.04 -14.86
CA THR A 23 -11.90 -3.86 -13.84
C THR A 23 -12.89 -4.36 -12.79
N GLU A 24 -12.97 -5.67 -12.59
CA GLU A 24 -13.80 -6.26 -11.53
C GLU A 24 -13.23 -5.97 -10.14
N LEU A 25 -14.08 -5.41 -9.26
CA LEU A 25 -13.75 -5.15 -7.87
C LEU A 25 -13.90 -6.44 -7.06
N ARG A 26 -12.86 -6.79 -6.30
CA ARG A 26 -12.86 -7.93 -5.38
C ARG A 26 -13.06 -7.45 -3.94
N GLY A 27 -13.62 -8.33 -3.11
CA GLY A 27 -13.83 -8.05 -1.68
C GLY A 27 -14.94 -7.04 -1.42
N VAL A 28 -15.87 -6.81 -2.34
CA VAL A 28 -17.02 -5.93 -2.10
C VAL A 28 -17.90 -6.50 -0.99
N VAL A 29 -18.09 -5.73 0.08
CA VAL A 29 -18.99 -6.09 1.19
C VAL A 29 -20.29 -5.29 1.17
N ALA A 30 -20.27 -4.09 0.61
CA ALA A 30 -21.46 -3.27 0.44
C ALA A 30 -21.33 -2.36 -0.78
N CYS A 31 -22.46 -2.02 -1.38
CA CYS A 31 -22.57 -1.03 -2.45
C CYS A 31 -23.80 -0.17 -2.16
N GLU A 32 -23.63 1.14 -2.19
CA GLU A 32 -24.66 2.13 -1.90
C GLU A 32 -24.71 3.16 -3.03
N ILE A 33 -25.91 3.53 -3.48
CA ILE A 33 -26.11 4.65 -4.40
C ILE A 33 -26.82 5.73 -3.60
N ARG A 34 -26.15 6.88 -3.43
CA ARG A 34 -26.68 8.07 -2.77
C ARG A 34 -27.07 9.08 -3.83
N GLY A 35 -28.26 9.65 -3.73
CA GLY A 35 -28.67 10.72 -4.63
C GLY A 35 -29.92 11.43 -4.13
N HIS A 36 -30.02 12.70 -4.47
CA HIS A 36 -31.20 13.53 -4.25
C HIS A 36 -31.81 13.95 -5.60
N VAL A 37 -33.07 14.37 -5.58
CA VAL A 37 -33.76 14.88 -6.77
C VAL A 37 -32.98 16.09 -7.30
N GLN A 38 -32.66 16.10 -8.59
CA GLN A 38 -31.82 17.09 -9.29
C GLN A 38 -30.31 17.08 -8.96
N GLU A 39 -29.81 16.06 -8.25
CA GLU A 39 -28.36 15.91 -8.01
C GLU A 39 -27.76 14.75 -8.81
N VAL A 40 -26.44 14.79 -9.03
CA VAL A 40 -25.70 13.68 -9.62
C VAL A 40 -25.52 12.60 -8.55
N PRO A 41 -26.05 11.38 -8.74
CA PRO A 41 -25.93 10.33 -7.76
C PRO A 41 -24.47 9.89 -7.60
N THR A 42 -24.08 9.58 -6.36
CA THR A 42 -22.76 9.05 -6.00
C THR A 42 -22.89 7.58 -5.64
N MET A 43 -22.04 6.75 -6.24
CA MET A 43 -21.92 5.33 -5.88
C MET A 43 -20.76 5.14 -4.92
N VAL A 44 -21.02 4.52 -3.77
CA VAL A 44 -20.03 4.17 -2.74
C VAL A 44 -19.93 2.65 -2.68
N VAL A 45 -18.72 2.12 -2.82
CA VAL A 45 -18.44 0.69 -2.73
C VAL A 45 -17.51 0.45 -1.54
N ALA A 46 -17.95 -0.34 -0.57
CA ALA A 46 -17.13 -0.76 0.56
C ALA A 46 -16.43 -2.07 0.21
N LEU A 47 -15.10 -2.08 0.36
CA LEU A 47 -14.25 -3.23 0.11
C LEU A 47 -13.68 -3.74 1.43
N ALA A 48 -13.85 -5.03 1.73
CA ALA A 48 -13.04 -5.74 2.72
C ALA A 48 -11.68 -6.06 2.11
N LEU A 49 -10.78 -5.09 2.19
CA LEU A 49 -9.37 -5.34 1.97
C LEU A 49 -8.88 -6.22 3.12
N HIS A 50 -8.48 -7.45 2.81
CA HIS A 50 -7.71 -8.22 3.78
C HIS A 50 -6.36 -7.52 3.86
N GLU A 51 -6.07 -6.94 5.01
CA GLU A 51 -4.75 -6.41 5.32
C GLU A 51 -3.80 -7.61 5.35
N ILE A 52 -3.02 -7.76 4.28
CA ILE A 52 -1.90 -8.69 4.30
C ILE A 52 -0.81 -7.98 5.07
N GLU A 53 -0.69 -8.27 6.36
CA GLU A 53 0.54 -8.00 7.11
C GLU A 53 1.65 -8.84 6.47
N VAL A 54 2.51 -8.18 5.71
CA VAL A 54 3.75 -8.80 5.23
C VAL A 54 4.78 -8.62 6.33
N ASP A 55 4.96 -9.65 7.15
CA ASP A 55 6.11 -9.76 8.04
C ASP A 55 7.35 -10.16 7.21
N GLY A 56 7.82 -9.20 6.42
CA GLY A 56 8.96 -9.37 5.53
C GLY A 56 10.24 -8.87 6.19
N GLN A 57 11.17 -9.76 6.50
CA GLN A 57 12.54 -9.36 6.83
C GLN A 57 13.17 -8.68 5.61
N MET A 58 13.30 -7.35 5.67
CA MET A 58 14.04 -6.57 4.69
C MET A 58 15.53 -6.56 5.04
N SER A 59 16.36 -6.97 4.08
CA SER A 59 17.80 -6.77 4.16
C SER A 59 18.11 -5.30 3.83
N ILE A 60 18.49 -4.53 4.85
CA ILE A 60 18.94 -3.15 4.68
C ILE A 60 20.46 -3.18 4.50
N SER A 61 20.93 -2.86 3.30
CA SER A 61 22.36 -2.64 3.07
C SER A 61 22.70 -1.21 3.48
N VAL A 62 23.49 -1.06 4.55
CA VAL A 62 23.97 0.25 5.00
C VAL A 62 25.29 0.56 4.26
N PRO A 63 25.37 1.69 3.53
CA PRO A 63 26.59 2.06 2.83
C PRO A 63 27.79 2.18 3.80
N PRO A 64 29.02 1.88 3.34
CA PRO A 64 30.19 1.78 4.22
C PRO A 64 30.49 3.05 5.05
N ASN A 65 30.30 4.24 4.45
CA ASN A 65 30.52 5.52 5.13
C ASN A 65 29.49 5.78 6.25
N THR A 66 28.25 5.33 6.04
CA THR A 66 27.18 5.41 7.04
C THR A 66 27.42 4.42 8.17
N ALA A 67 27.93 3.21 7.85
CA ALA A 67 28.27 2.21 8.85
C ALA A 67 29.37 2.70 9.81
N ALA A 68 30.42 3.34 9.29
CA ALA A 68 31.49 3.92 10.11
C ALA A 68 30.95 5.00 11.07
N SER A 69 30.04 5.84 10.59
CA SER A 69 29.40 6.89 11.42
C SER A 69 28.52 6.30 12.51
N LEU A 70 27.78 5.24 12.21
CA LEU A 70 26.92 4.57 13.18
C LEU A 70 27.72 3.82 14.26
N VAL A 71 28.84 3.19 13.88
CA VAL A 71 29.76 2.56 14.85
C VAL A 71 30.33 3.59 15.82
N ALA A 72 30.73 4.77 15.33
CA ALA A 72 31.17 5.87 16.20
C ALA A 72 30.07 6.33 17.19
N LEU A 73 28.79 6.10 16.87
CA LEU A 73 27.63 6.39 17.72
C LEU A 73 27.20 5.20 18.59
N GLY A 74 27.97 4.11 18.62
CA GLY A 74 27.71 2.94 19.46
C GLY A 74 26.81 1.87 18.85
N TRP A 75 26.50 1.96 17.55
CA TRP A 75 25.81 0.89 16.84
C TRP A 75 26.77 -0.29 16.58
N THR A 76 26.30 -1.53 16.80
CA THR A 76 27.08 -2.75 16.52
C THR A 76 26.61 -3.36 15.19
N PRO A 77 27.49 -3.52 14.20
CA PRO A 77 27.12 -4.04 12.89
C PRO A 77 26.79 -5.55 12.95
N PRO A 78 25.86 -6.03 12.12
CA PRO A 78 25.57 -7.45 12.00
C PRO A 78 26.74 -8.23 11.37
N PRO A 79 26.82 -9.56 11.58
CA PRO A 79 27.92 -10.38 11.04
C PRO A 79 27.99 -10.30 9.51
N GLY A 80 29.20 -10.09 8.98
CA GLY A 80 29.44 -10.01 7.54
C GLY A 80 29.25 -8.63 6.91
N GLN A 81 28.87 -7.61 7.69
CA GLN A 81 28.83 -6.24 7.20
C GLN A 81 30.22 -5.59 7.26
N GLU A 82 30.75 -5.20 6.10
CA GLU A 82 32.01 -4.46 6.00
C GLU A 82 31.86 -3.04 6.55
N VAL A 83 32.59 -2.74 7.62
CA VAL A 83 32.75 -1.39 8.14
C VAL A 83 34.15 -0.91 7.79
N PRO A 84 34.31 0.15 6.98
CA PRO A 84 35.60 0.75 6.75
C PRO A 84 36.18 1.23 8.08
N ASN A 85 37.44 0.90 8.35
CA ASN A 85 38.15 1.49 9.47
C ASN A 85 38.11 3.00 9.29
N ALA A 86 37.41 3.70 10.18
CA ALA A 86 37.33 5.15 10.15
C ALA A 86 38.77 5.70 10.24
N VAL A 87 39.31 6.14 9.12
CA VAL A 87 40.64 6.74 9.09
C VAL A 87 40.49 8.06 9.83
N ALA A 88 41.18 8.17 10.97
CA ALA A 88 41.23 9.38 11.78
C ALA A 88 41.71 10.55 10.91
N HIS A 89 40.77 11.39 10.48
CA HIS A 89 41.08 12.70 9.94
C HIS A 89 41.20 13.67 11.12
N ARG A 90 42.40 14.25 11.22
CA ARG A 90 42.82 15.32 12.13
C ARG A 90 41.82 16.47 12.18
#